data_AF-A0A525C628-F1
#
_entry.id   AF-A0A525C628-F1
#
_cell.length_a   1.000
_cell.length_b   1.000
_cell.length_c   1.000
_cell.angle_alpha   90.00
_cell.angle_beta   90.00
_cell.angle_gamma   90.00
#
_symmetry.space_group_name_H-M   'P 1'
#
loop_
_entity.id
_entity.type
_entity.pdbx_description
1 polymer ?
#
loop_
_entity_poly.entity_id
_entity_poly.type
_entity_poly.pdbx_seq_one_letter_code
_entity_poly.pdbx_strand_id
1 'polypeptide(L)'
;MRDHWVIGVSEQGAVHIVRTVTPFFSAKVLGPARAIEGIESEKADAKRHVLCTGHVLHDFSWRGEPPHGAFLERILAEAEEAWLYITAMHPHLARLVEDH
;
A
#
# COMPACT_ATOMS: atom_id res chain seq x y z
N MET A 1 -13.96 -9.69 -6.77
CA MET A 1 -13.13 -8.82 -5.90
C MET A 1 -11.86 -8.28 -6.58
N ARG A 2 -11.39 -8.83 -7.71
CA ARG A 2 -10.09 -8.45 -8.30
C ARG A 2 -10.11 -7.21 -9.21
N ASP A 3 -11.28 -6.74 -9.62
CA ASP A 3 -11.40 -5.70 -10.66
C ASP A 3 -11.26 -4.26 -10.12
N HIS A 4 -10.93 -4.11 -8.85
CA HIS A 4 -10.92 -2.81 -8.15
C HIS A 4 -9.54 -2.36 -7.71
N TRP A 5 -8.50 -3.14 -8.04
CA TRP A 5 -7.13 -2.89 -7.59
C TRP A 5 -6.18 -2.84 -8.77
N VAL A 6 -5.32 -1.82 -8.80
CA VAL A 6 -4.26 -1.68 -9.79
C VAL A 6 -2.95 -1.34 -9.09
N ILE A 7 -1.84 -1.74 -9.72
CA ILE A 7 -0.50 -1.30 -9.31
C ILE A 7 -0.04 -0.20 -10.25
N GLY A 8 0.40 0.91 -9.67
CA GLY A 8 1.13 1.96 -10.36
C GLY A 8 2.61 1.89 -10.00
N VAL A 9 3.48 2.16 -10.96
CA VAL A 9 4.90 2.42 -10.70
C VAL A 9 5.17 3.87 -11.10
N SER A 10 5.68 4.67 -10.18
CA SER A 10 6.02 6.07 -10.44
C SER A 10 7.27 6.16 -11.32
N GLU A 11 7.51 7.34 -11.91
CA GLU A 11 8.73 7.59 -12.69
C GLU A 11 10.02 7.40 -11.88
N GLN A 12 9.93 7.56 -10.55
CA GLN A 12 11.04 7.35 -9.60
C GLN A 12 11.18 5.88 -9.16
N GLY A 13 10.38 4.97 -9.72
CA GLY A 13 10.38 3.54 -9.37
C GLY A 13 9.55 3.19 -8.13
N ALA A 14 8.81 4.13 -7.55
CA ALA A 14 7.98 3.84 -6.38
C ALA A 14 6.76 3.01 -6.78
N VAL A 15 6.49 1.93 -6.06
CA VAL A 15 5.32 1.08 -6.29
C VAL A 15 4.14 1.57 -5.45
N HIS A 16 2.98 1.68 -6.08
CA HIS A 16 1.75 2.10 -5.46
C HIS A 16 0.66 1.06 -5.67
N ILE A 17 -0.13 0.80 -4.63
CA ILE A 17 -1.39 0.09 -4.74
C ILE A 17 -2.54 1.09 -4.77
N VAL A 18 -3.47 0.91 -5.71
CA VAL A 18 -4.57 1.84 -5.94
C VAL A 18 -5.89 1.09 -5.95
N ARG A 19 -6.84 1.55 -5.14
CA ARG A 19 -8.23 1.11 -5.16
C ARG A 19 -9.05 2.02 -6.06
N THR A 20 -9.67 1.47 -7.10
CA THR A 20 -10.35 2.24 -8.17
C THR A 20 -11.84 2.47 -7.93
N VAL A 21 -12.40 1.93 -6.85
CA VAL A 21 -13.82 2.11 -6.45
C VAL A 21 -13.93 2.87 -5.14
N THR A 22 -15.13 3.36 -4.80
CA THR A 22 -15.37 4.14 -3.57
C THR A 22 -15.27 3.29 -2.30
N PRO A 23 -14.57 3.75 -1.24
CA PRO A 23 -13.68 4.92 -1.23
C PRO A 23 -12.40 4.66 -2.04
N PHE A 24 -12.10 5.59 -2.94
CA PHE A 24 -10.92 5.52 -3.78
C PHE A 24 -9.70 5.95 -2.97
N PHE A 25 -8.61 5.21 -3.08
CA PHE A 25 -7.34 5.64 -2.53
C PHE A 25 -6.15 5.08 -3.29
N SER A 26 -4.99 5.72 -3.11
CA SER A 26 -3.68 5.16 -3.45
C SER A 26 -2.79 5.15 -2.22
N ALA A 27 -1.97 4.12 -2.07
CA ALA A 27 -0.91 4.05 -1.06
C ALA A 27 0.38 3.59 -1.72
N LYS A 28 1.51 4.15 -1.29
CA LYS A 28 2.83 3.67 -1.70
C LYS A 28 3.18 2.43 -0.88
N VAL A 29 3.86 1.46 -1.50
CA VAL A 29 4.30 0.22 -0.88
C VAL A 29 5.80 0.30 -0.62
N LEU A 30 6.23 0.04 0.61
CA LEU A 30 7.62 -0.02 1.03
C LEU A 30 8.02 -1.44 1.41
N GLY A 31 9.30 -1.75 1.16
CA GLY A 31 9.90 -3.01 1.55
C GLY A 31 10.01 -3.16 3.08
N PRO A 32 10.14 -4.40 3.57
CA PRO A 32 10.15 -4.71 5.00
C PRO A 32 11.33 -4.11 5.77
N ALA A 33 12.49 -3.92 5.15
CA ALA A 33 13.68 -3.35 5.81
C ALA A 33 13.62 -1.81 5.93
N ARG A 34 13.15 -1.12 4.88
CA ARG A 34 13.05 0.36 4.83
C ARG A 34 11.92 0.90 5.70
N ALA A 35 10.91 0.08 5.96
CA ALA A 35 9.84 0.37 6.91
C ALA A 35 10.34 0.54 8.34
N ILE A 36 11.50 -0.04 8.70
CA ILE A 36 12.03 -0.07 10.06
C ILE A 36 13.05 1.05 10.31
N GLU A 37 13.88 1.41 9.32
CA GLU A 37 14.92 2.43 9.48
C GLU A 37 14.40 3.88 9.30
N GLY A 38 13.30 4.08 8.57
CA GLY A 38 12.61 5.38 8.46
C GLY A 38 11.69 5.72 9.65
N ILE A 39 11.79 4.97 10.76
CA ILE A 39 10.85 5.04 11.89
C ILE A 39 11.06 6.28 12.78
N GLU A 40 12.23 6.92 12.78
CA GLU A 40 12.52 8.02 13.72
C GLU A 40 12.40 9.45 13.15
N SER A 41 12.19 9.63 11.85
CA SER A 41 12.23 10.97 11.24
C SER A 41 10.85 11.44 10.75
N GLU A 42 10.29 12.37 11.52
CA GLU A 42 9.50 13.52 11.06
C GLU A 42 8.27 13.26 10.19
N LYS A 43 7.19 12.76 10.82
CA LYS A 43 5.81 13.30 10.74
C LYS A 43 4.87 12.27 11.37
N ALA A 44 4.50 12.53 12.62
CA ALA A 44 3.58 11.74 13.43
C ALA A 44 2.11 11.73 12.92
N ASP A 45 1.88 11.92 11.62
CA ASP A 45 0.55 12.14 11.03
C ASP A 45 0.30 11.38 9.71
N ALA A 46 1.32 10.73 9.14
CA ALA A 46 1.11 9.86 7.98
C ALA A 46 0.60 8.48 8.46
N LYS A 47 -0.69 8.21 8.26
CA LYS A 47 -1.28 6.88 8.52
C LYS A 47 -0.49 5.82 7.76
N ARG A 48 0.10 4.85 8.47
CA ARG A 48 0.83 3.70 7.92
C ARG A 48 0.03 2.42 8.21
N HIS A 49 0.15 1.42 7.36
CA HIS A 49 -0.41 0.10 7.60
C HIS A 49 0.61 -0.98 7.24
N VAL A 50 0.95 -1.83 8.21
CA VAL A 50 1.90 -2.93 8.05
C VAL A 50 1.12 -4.17 7.63
N LEU A 51 1.51 -4.75 6.49
CA LEU A 51 0.96 -6.00 5.98
C LEU A 51 1.61 -7.19 6.69
N CYS A 52 0.95 -8.35 6.75
CA CYS A 52 1.52 -9.58 7.30
C CYS A 52 2.76 -10.06 6.55
N THR A 53 2.98 -9.60 5.31
CA THR A 53 4.21 -9.85 4.54
C THR A 53 5.40 -9.00 5.01
N GLY A 54 5.21 -8.09 5.95
CA GLY A 54 6.22 -7.12 6.40
C GLY A 54 6.32 -5.87 5.52
N HIS A 55 5.68 -5.84 4.35
CA HIS A 55 5.57 -4.63 3.54
C HIS A 55 4.70 -3.58 4.24
N VAL A 56 4.92 -2.30 3.91
CA VAL A 56 4.17 -1.19 4.51
C VAL A 56 3.46 -0.38 3.44
N LEU A 57 2.17 -0.17 3.65
CA LEU A 57 1.39 0.84 2.94
C LEU A 57 1.55 2.19 3.65
N HIS A 58 1.96 3.21 2.91
CA HIS A 58 2.11 4.57 3.43
C HIS A 58 1.66 5.63 2.41
N ASP A 59 1.70 6.90 2.83
CA ASP A 59 1.30 8.06 2.02
C ASP A 59 -0.09 7.88 1.39
N PHE A 60 -1.06 7.45 2.20
CA PHE A 60 -2.43 7.24 1.74
C PHE A 60 -3.02 8.55 1.19
N SER A 61 -3.39 8.53 -0.08
CA SER A 61 -4.15 9.60 -0.73
C SER A 61 -5.58 9.13 -0.96
N TRP A 62 -6.54 9.67 -0.21
CA TRP A 62 -7.96 9.35 -0.34
C TRP A 62 -8.65 10.38 -1.22
N ARG A 63 -9.55 9.91 -2.08
CA ARG A 63 -10.49 10.80 -2.77
C ARG A 63 -11.79 10.89 -1.96
N GLY A 64 -11.93 11.98 -1.22
CA GLY A 64 -13.04 12.21 -0.29
C GLY A 64 -12.67 11.87 1.15
N GLU A 65 -13.70 11.68 1.99
CA GLU A 65 -13.49 11.37 3.41
C GLU A 65 -12.91 9.96 3.58
N PRO A 66 -11.77 9.79 4.28
CA PRO A 66 -11.23 8.49 4.58
C PRO A 66 -12.23 7.67 5.43
N PRO A 67 -12.44 6.38 5.09
CA PRO A 67 -13.22 5.50 5.95
C PRO A 67 -12.53 5.34 7.31
N HIS A 68 -13.31 4.92 8.32
CA HIS A 68 -12.84 4.73 9.68
C HIS A 68 -13.43 3.46 10.30
N GLY A 69 -12.87 3.04 11.45
CA GLY A 69 -13.29 1.84 12.18
C GLY A 69 -13.26 0.58 11.33
N ALA A 70 -14.24 -0.30 11.54
CA ALA A 70 -14.32 -1.60 10.88
C ALA A 70 -14.35 -1.53 9.34
N PHE A 71 -14.84 -0.44 8.75
CA PHE A 71 -14.84 -0.30 7.30
C PHE A 71 -13.44 -0.03 6.74
N LEU A 72 -12.64 0.78 7.45
CA LEU A 72 -11.24 0.99 7.08
C LEU A 72 -10.45 -0.32 7.21
N GLU A 73 -10.64 -1.06 8.31
CA GLU A 73 -9.97 -2.35 8.53
C GLU A 73 -10.28 -3.35 7.41
N ARG A 74 -11.53 -3.43 6.96
CA ARG A 74 -11.92 -4.26 5.82
C ARG A 74 -11.21 -3.85 4.53
N ILE A 75 -11.12 -2.56 4.24
CA ILE A 75 -10.45 -2.06 3.03
C ILE A 75 -8.95 -2.37 3.08
N LEU A 76 -8.32 -2.28 4.25
CA LEU A 76 -6.91 -2.60 4.43
C LEU A 76 -6.65 -4.10 4.26
N ALA A 77 -7.53 -4.96 4.77
CA ALA A 77 -7.47 -6.40 4.53
C ALA A 77 -7.65 -6.74 3.04
N GLU A 78 -8.58 -6.08 2.34
CA GLU A 78 -8.74 -6.23 0.88
C GLU A 78 -7.48 -5.77 0.12
N ALA A 79 -6.81 -4.71 0.59
CA ALA A 79 -5.56 -4.22 0.01
C ALA A 79 -4.43 -5.24 0.18
N GLU A 80 -4.37 -5.91 1.34
CA GLU A 80 -3.40 -6.98 1.60
C GLU A 80 -3.61 -8.17 0.68
N GLU A 81 -4.85 -8.66 0.57
CA GLU A 81 -5.20 -9.75 -0.34
C GLU A 81 -4.84 -9.40 -1.79
N ALA A 82 -5.11 -8.15 -2.20
CA ALA A 82 -4.75 -7.66 -3.53
C ALA A 82 -3.23 -7.64 -3.73
N TRP A 83 -2.46 -7.13 -2.76
CA TRP A 83 -1.00 -7.11 -2.83
C TRP A 83 -0.41 -8.53 -2.95
N LEU A 84 -0.86 -9.45 -2.11
CA LEU A 84 -0.45 -10.86 -2.14
C LEU A 84 -0.75 -11.51 -3.51
N TYR A 85 -1.95 -11.31 -4.02
CA TYR A 85 -2.33 -11.85 -5.32
C TYR A 85 -1.50 -11.28 -6.46
N ILE A 86 -1.34 -9.95 -6.49
CA ILE A 86 -0.62 -9.27 -7.57
C ILE A 86 0.86 -9.64 -7.56
N THR A 87 1.50 -9.67 -6.38
CA THR A 87 2.91 -10.07 -6.27
C THR A 87 3.15 -11.55 -6.56
N ALA A 88 2.19 -12.43 -6.28
CA ALA A 88 2.25 -13.81 -6.72
C ALA A 88 2.22 -13.94 -8.26
N MET A 89 1.44 -13.11 -8.94
CA MET A 89 1.35 -13.08 -10.41
C MET A 89 2.49 -12.30 -11.07
N HIS A 90 3.05 -11.31 -10.38
CA HIS A 90 4.08 -10.40 -10.88
C HIS A 90 5.21 -10.23 -9.83
N PRO A 91 6.06 -11.26 -9.61
CA PRO A 91 7.05 -11.24 -8.53
C PRO A 91 8.12 -10.14 -8.64
N HIS A 92 8.33 -9.60 -9.85
CA HIS A 92 9.24 -8.48 -10.08
C HIS A 92 8.79 -7.19 -9.37
N LEU A 93 7.49 -7.03 -9.09
CA LEU A 93 6.98 -5.86 -8.36
C LEU A 93 7.41 -5.90 -6.89
N ALA A 94 7.42 -7.08 -6.25
CA ALA A 94 7.94 -7.22 -4.89
C ALA A 94 9.44 -6.89 -4.83
N ARG A 95 10.21 -7.38 -5.81
CA ARG A 95 11.64 -7.03 -5.93
C ARG A 95 11.88 -5.54 -6.11
N LEU A 96 11.07 -4.89 -6.95
CA LEU A 96 11.17 -3.44 -7.16
C LEU A 96 10.94 -2.66 -5.85
N VAL A 97 10.06 -3.16 -4.96
CA VAL A 97 9.82 -2.57 -3.64
C VAL A 97 10.97 -2.84 -2.65
N GLU A 98 11.75 -3.88 -2.84
CA GLU A 98 12.95 -4.16 -2.04
C GLU A 98 14.13 -3.29 -2.50
N ASP A 99 14.23 -3.03 -3.81
CA ASP A 99 15.28 -2.23 -4.43
C ASP A 99 15.11 -0.71 -4.21
N HIS A 100 13.90 -0.24 -3.91
CA HIS A 100 13.51 1.18 -3.77
C HIS A 100 12.90 1.57 -2.43
#